data_AF-X1QGP2-F1
#
_entry.id   AF-X1QGP2-F1
#
_cell.length_a   1.000
_cell.length_b   1.000
_cell.length_c   1.000
_cell.angle_alpha   90.00
_cell.angle_beta   90.00
_cell.angle_gamma   90.00
#
_symmetry.space_group_name_H-M   'P 1'
#
loop_
_entity.id
_entity.type
_entity.pdbx_description
1 polymer ?
#
loop_
_entity_poly.entity_id
_entity_poly.type
_entity_poly.pdbx_seq_one_letter_code
_entity_poly.pdbx_strand_id
1 'polypeptide(L)' 'MLVRGIRGAITVNSNIKEEIIEITKELLIALQRENNFKIEDIVSVFF' A
#
# COMPACT_ATOMS: atom_id res chain seq x y z
N MET A 1 -13.62 -9.82 -15.88
CA MET A 1 -12.53 -10.13 -14.92
C MET A 1 -13.04 -9.83 -13.52
N LEU A 2 -12.58 -10.55 -12.51
CA LEU A 2 -13.04 -10.39 -11.13
C LEU A 2 -12.10 -9.43 -10.38
N VAL A 3 -12.66 -8.41 -9.74
CA VAL A 3 -11.89 -7.44 -8.94
C VAL A 3 -11.94 -7.85 -7.46
N ARG A 4 -10.83 -7.63 -6.74
CA ARG A 4 -10.68 -7.92 -5.31
C ARG A 4 -10.07 -6.71 -4.61
N GLY A 5 -10.62 -6.34 -3.46
CA GLY A 5 -10.03 -5.33 -2.58
C GLY A 5 -8.92 -5.96 -1.72
N ILE A 6 -7.79 -5.28 -1.62
CA ILE A 6 -6.70 -5.63 -0.70
C ILE A 6 -6.68 -4.57 0.41
N ARG A 7 -6.57 -5.00 1.66
CA ARG A 7 -6.49 -4.11 2.82
C ARG A 7 -5.08 -4.17 3.42
N GLY A 8 -4.60 -3.01 3.85
CA GLY A 8 -3.36 -2.86 4.59
C GLY A 8 -3.51 -1.77 5.65
N ALA A 9 -2.71 -1.87 6.70
CA ALA A 9 -2.60 -0.85 7.73
C ALA A 9 -1.16 -0.85 8.26
N ILE A 10 -0.64 0.33 8.59
CA ILE A 10 0.68 0.53 9.18
C ILE A 10 0.64 1.76 10.08
N THR A 11 1.58 1.88 11.01
CA THR A 11 1.68 2.98 11.98
C THR A 11 3.00 3.74 11.81
N VAL A 12 2.98 5.05 12.09
CA VAL A 12 4.17 5.90 12.17
C VAL A 12 4.45 6.28 13.62
N ASN A 13 5.71 6.59 13.95
CA ASN A 13 6.09 7.05 15.28
C ASN A 13 5.84 8.55 15.45
N SER A 14 6.07 9.34 14.39
CA SER A 14 5.85 10.80 14.41
C SER A 14 4.98 11.28 13.25
N ASN A 15 4.20 12.32 13.49
CA ASN A 15 3.37 12.97 12.47
C ASN A 15 4.23 13.91 11.60
N ILE A 16 5.14 13.34 10.83
CA ILE A 16 6.08 14.05 9.96
C ILE A 16 5.89 13.53 8.54
N LYS A 17 5.90 14.46 7.58
CA LYS A 17 5.63 14.17 6.16
C LYS A 17 6.53 13.06 5.62
N GLU A 18 7.82 13.13 5.91
CA GLU A 18 8.83 12.19 5.41
C GLU A 18 8.57 10.78 5.93
N GLU A 19 8.29 10.62 7.23
CA GLU A 19 8.00 9.33 7.86
C GLU A 19 6.70 8.72 7.31
N ILE A 20 5.64 9.52 7.14
CA ILE A 20 4.38 9.04 6.57
C ILE A 20 4.57 8.52 5.15
N ILE A 21 5.35 9.22 4.31
CA ILE A 21 5.64 8.79 2.95
C ILE A 21 6.46 7.49 2.94
N GLU A 22 7.51 7.41 3.76
CA GLU A 22 8.39 6.25 3.85
C GLU A 22 7.63 4.99 4.30
N ILE A 23 6.88 5.10 5.38
CA ILE A 23 6.15 3.97 5.98
C ILE A 23 4.94 3.57 5.11
N THR A 24 4.26 4.52 4.46
CA THR A 24 3.20 4.17 3.49
C THR A 24 3.77 3.39 2.29
N LYS A 25 4.97 3.77 1.82
CA LYS A 25 5.65 3.05 0.74
C LYS A 25 6.02 1.63 1.16
N GLU A 26 6.49 1.42 2.39
CA GLU A 26 6.76 0.09 2.93
C GLU A 26 5.50 -0.78 2.89
N LEU A 27 4.36 -0.26 3.35
CA LEU A 27 3.08 -0.97 3.30
C LEU A 27 2.71 -1.39 1.88
N LEU A 28 2.81 -0.48 0.91
CA LEU A 28 2.47 -0.77 -0.49
C LEU A 28 3.38 -1.84 -1.11
N ILE A 29 4.70 -1.79 -0.83
CA ILE A 29 5.65 -2.80 -1.29
C ILE A 29 5.34 -4.16 -0.68
N ALA A 30 5.01 -4.21 0.62
CA ALA A 30 4.61 -5.44 1.28
C ALA A 30 3.33 -6.01 0.65
N LEU A 31 2.29 -5.20 0.45
CA LEU A 31 1.05 -5.65 -0.20
C LEU A 31 1.30 -6.20 -1.60
N GLN A 32 2.15 -5.54 -2.39
CA GLN A 32 2.53 -6.00 -3.73
C GLN A 32 3.24 -7.34 -3.67
N ARG A 33 4.22 -7.51 -2.78
CA ARG A 33 5.00 -8.74 -2.64
C ARG A 33 4.12 -9.91 -2.20
N GLU A 34 3.27 -9.73 -1.20
CA GLU A 34 2.45 -10.82 -0.64
C GLU A 34 1.32 -11.26 -1.59
N ASN A 35 0.84 -10.37 -2.46
CA ASN A 35 -0.26 -10.67 -3.39
C ASN A 35 0.18 -10.84 -4.84
N ASN A 36 1.46 -10.57 -5.14
CA ASN A 36 2.09 -10.74 -6.44
C ASN A 36 1.32 -10.07 -7.61
N PHE A 37 0.88 -8.83 -7.42
CA PHE A 37 0.23 -8.02 -8.46
C PHE A 37 1.20 -7.03 -9.10
N LYS A 38 0.86 -6.58 -10.31
CA LYS A 38 1.58 -5.52 -11.03
C LYS A 38 0.85 -4.20 -10.93
N ILE A 39 1.53 -3.10 -11.26
CA ILE A 39 0.95 -1.76 -11.19
C ILE A 39 -0.23 -1.64 -12.15
N GLU A 40 -0.12 -2.25 -13.34
CA GLU A 40 -1.19 -2.31 -14.34
C GLU A 40 -2.45 -3.08 -13.90
N ASP A 41 -2.38 -3.88 -12.83
CA ASP A 41 -3.53 -4.61 -12.27
C ASP A 41 -4.36 -3.75 -11.30
N ILE A 42 -3.85 -2.58 -10.90
CA ILE A 42 -4.47 -1.73 -9.87
C ILE A 42 -5.57 -0.85 -10.49
N VAL A 43 -6.82 -1.06 -10.05
CA VAL A 43 -7.96 -0.22 -10.47
C VAL A 43 -7.93 1.14 -9.78
N SER A 44 -7.73 1.16 -8.45
CA SER A 44 -7.63 2.37 -7.64
C SER A 44 -7.05 2.04 -6.26
N VAL A 45 -6.59 3.07 -5.54
CA VAL A 45 -6.12 2.96 -4.15
C VAL A 45 -6.78 4.07 -3.33
N PHE A 46 -7.25 3.72 -2.14
CA PHE A 46 -7.82 4.66 -1.17
C PHE A 46 -6.99 4.64 0.10
N PHE A 47 -6.72 5.84 0.62
CA PHE A 47 -5.95 6.09 1.85
C PHE A 47 -6.82 6.86 2.84
#